data_AF-A0A257T644-F1
#
_entry.id   AF-A0A257T644-F1
#
_cell.length_a   1.000
_cell.length_b   1.000
_cell.length_c   1.000
_cell.angle_alpha   90.00
_cell.angle_beta   90.00
_cell.angle_gamma   90.00
#
_symmetry.space_group_name_H-M   'P 1'
#
loop_
_entity.id
_entity.type
_entity.pdbx_description
1 polymer ?
#
loop_
_entity_poly.entity_id
_entity_poly.type
_entity_poly.pdbx_seq_one_letter_code
_entity_poly.pdbx_strand_id
1 'polypeptide(L)'
;MEVLVVVSIIGMLMSLLLPAVQAAREAVRRAECQNNLHQLSLAVDGFHASQNRFPPGRFGGPYGVGPKSTAWSWQAEVLAFLERGDLFRAGQVGDAPLNKSLATNMGLKITLCPDGASLADGPRTDAGNFDGVPVGRSTYKAVSGANWGKDFSLDGNPTIPTQWPNKGTNGSYDGLDDADGPMFRSDYKTRRGKDYIRDGTSNTLLLGEDVPDANVWLSWPYANNAYGTCAIPPNVFRFAPNNWANTWSFRSRHPHGLNFALADGSVRWIDEAIELKVYRALATIDGQELIGDDAWR
;
A
#
# COMPACT_ATOMS: atom_id res chain seq x y z
N MET A 1 -33.22 -47.27 8.85
CA MET A 1 -33.69 -45.91 8.48
C MET A 1 -33.21 -44.84 9.46
N GLU A 2 -33.06 -45.16 10.76
CA GLU A 2 -32.59 -44.21 11.79
C GLU A 2 -31.20 -43.61 11.51
N VAL A 3 -30.22 -44.43 11.13
CA VAL A 3 -28.87 -43.96 10.78
C VAL A 3 -28.86 -43.01 9.57
N LEU A 4 -29.77 -43.21 8.59
CA LEU A 4 -29.87 -42.33 7.43
C LEU A 4 -30.39 -40.95 7.82
N VAL A 5 -31.40 -40.88 8.70
CA VAL A 5 -31.95 -39.61 9.20
C VAL A 5 -30.88 -38.82 9.94
N VAL A 6 -30.08 -39.47 10.80
CA VAL A 6 -29.01 -38.82 11.55
C VAL A 6 -27.93 -38.27 10.62
N VAL A 7 -27.47 -39.06 9.63
CA VAL A 7 -26.46 -38.60 8.67
C VAL A 7 -26.99 -37.44 7.81
N SER A 8 -28.26 -37.48 7.41
CA SER A 8 -28.88 -36.38 6.67
C SER A 8 -28.95 -35.08 7.48
N ILE A 9 -29.27 -35.16 8.78
CA ILE A 9 -29.31 -33.98 9.66
C ILE A 9 -27.90 -33.42 9.88
N ILE A 10 -26.91 -34.27 10.18
CA ILE A 10 -25.52 -33.84 10.36
C ILE A 10 -24.98 -33.21 9.07
N GLY A 11 -25.25 -33.80 7.91
CA GLY A 11 -24.85 -33.25 6.62
C GLY A 11 -25.44 -31.87 6.35
N MET A 12 -26.71 -31.65 6.69
CA MET A 12 -27.37 -30.34 6.58
C MET A 12 -26.78 -29.31 7.56
N LEU A 13 -26.46 -29.71 8.79
CA LEU A 13 -25.82 -28.80 9.75
C LEU A 13 -24.39 -28.45 9.31
N MET A 14 -23.62 -29.42 8.83
CA MET A 14 -22.25 -29.20 8.35
C MET A 14 -22.21 -28.30 7.11
N SER A 15 -23.17 -28.44 6.18
CA SER A 15 -23.23 -27.59 4.98
C SER A 15 -23.52 -26.13 5.31
N LEU A 16 -24.24 -25.85 6.40
CA LEU A 16 -24.49 -24.50 6.90
C LEU A 16 -23.34 -23.96 7.77
N LEU A 17 -22.67 -24.83 8.52
CA LEU A 17 -21.60 -24.42 9.44
C LEU A 17 -20.29 -24.07 8.72
N LEU A 18 -19.90 -24.79 7.68
CA LEU A 18 -18.62 -24.52 7.00
C LEU A 18 -18.54 -23.12 6.36
N PRO A 19 -19.54 -22.67 5.57
CA PRO A 19 -19.55 -21.30 5.04
C PRO A 19 -19.57 -20.25 6.14
N ALA A 20 -20.32 -20.49 7.23
CA ALA A 20 -20.39 -19.58 8.36
C ALA A 20 -19.03 -19.42 9.07
N VAL A 21 -18.32 -20.52 9.31
CA VAL A 21 -16.97 -20.48 9.92
C VAL A 21 -15.97 -19.77 9.00
N GLN A 22 -16.05 -19.98 7.69
CA GLN A 22 -15.17 -19.31 6.73
C GLN A 22 -15.43 -17.80 6.67
N ALA A 23 -16.70 -17.39 6.62
CA ALA A 23 -17.10 -15.98 6.65
C ALA A 23 -16.66 -15.29 7.96
N ALA A 24 -16.83 -15.95 9.11
CA ALA A 24 -16.39 -15.42 10.39
C ALA A 24 -14.86 -15.22 10.44
N ARG A 25 -14.08 -16.19 9.95
CA ARG A 25 -12.61 -16.07 9.88
C ARG A 25 -12.17 -14.92 8.98
N GLU A 26 -12.87 -14.71 7.88
CA GLU A 26 -12.59 -13.63 6.95
C GLU A 26 -12.91 -12.25 7.55
N ALA A 27 -14.03 -12.14 8.28
CA ALA A 27 -14.37 -10.92 9.00
C ALA A 27 -13.31 -10.55 10.04
N VAL A 28 -12.76 -11.53 10.78
CA VAL A 28 -11.66 -11.29 11.73
C VAL A 28 -10.40 -10.81 11.01
N ARG A 29 -9.97 -11.51 9.94
CA ARG A 29 -8.80 -11.10 9.16
C ARG A 29 -8.94 -9.66 8.66
N ARG A 30 -10.10 -9.34 8.09
CA ARG A 30 -10.38 -8.00 7.57
C ARG A 30 -10.37 -6.94 8.68
N ALA A 31 -10.94 -7.23 9.85
CA ALA A 31 -10.92 -6.32 10.99
C ALA A 31 -9.48 -6.03 11.46
N GLU A 32 -8.61 -7.05 11.49
CA GLU A 32 -7.19 -6.86 11.80
C GLU A 32 -6.48 -5.99 10.75
N CYS A 33 -6.74 -6.19 9.46
CA CYS A 33 -6.13 -5.38 8.41
C CYS A 33 -6.62 -3.91 8.42
N GLN A 34 -7.91 -3.70 8.73
CA GLN A 34 -8.47 -2.36 8.96
C GLN A 34 -7.81 -1.68 10.16
N ASN A 35 -7.62 -2.41 11.26
CA ASN A 35 -6.94 -1.85 12.43
C ASN A 35 -5.48 -1.50 12.11
N ASN A 36 -4.74 -2.35 11.39
CA ASN A 36 -3.39 -2.04 10.97
C ASN A 36 -3.32 -0.76 10.11
N LEU A 37 -4.19 -0.62 9.11
CA LEU A 37 -4.29 0.59 8.29
C LEU A 37 -4.61 1.82 9.12
N HIS A 38 -5.53 1.71 10.07
CA HIS A 38 -5.86 2.80 10.98
C HIS A 38 -4.64 3.23 11.81
N GLN A 39 -3.94 2.28 12.45
CA GLN A 39 -2.74 2.56 13.24
C GLN A 39 -1.59 3.15 12.40
N LEU A 40 -1.39 2.64 11.18
CA LEU A 40 -0.40 3.19 10.24
C LEU A 40 -0.77 4.64 9.84
N SER A 41 -2.05 4.91 9.59
CA SER A 41 -2.52 6.26 9.27
C SER A 41 -2.36 7.21 10.45
N LEU A 42 -2.65 6.77 11.68
CA LEU A 42 -2.37 7.55 12.89
C LEU A 42 -0.88 7.85 13.06
N ALA A 43 0.01 6.91 12.71
CA ALA A 43 1.45 7.14 12.75
C ALA A 43 1.91 8.16 11.69
N VAL A 44 1.32 8.11 10.49
CA VAL A 44 1.49 9.15 9.45
C VAL A 44 1.02 10.51 9.96
N ASP A 45 -0.12 10.57 10.65
CA ASP A 45 -0.65 11.79 11.26
C ASP A 45 0.24 12.33 12.38
N GLY A 46 0.80 11.46 13.23
CA GLY A 46 1.78 11.83 14.24
C GLY A 46 3.04 12.44 13.62
N PHE A 47 3.55 11.83 12.55
CA PHE A 47 4.66 12.39 11.79
C PHE A 47 4.29 13.77 11.22
N HIS A 48 3.12 13.88 10.58
CA HIS A 48 2.62 15.14 10.02
C HIS A 48 2.49 16.23 11.08
N ALA A 49 1.96 15.92 12.27
CA ALA A 49 1.84 16.88 13.36
C ALA A 49 3.21 17.41 13.81
N SER A 50 4.26 16.59 13.73
CA SER A 50 5.62 16.99 14.13
C SER A 50 6.41 17.71 13.02
N GLN A 51 6.18 17.39 11.75
CA GLN A 51 6.99 17.88 10.61
C GLN A 51 6.23 18.82 9.66
N ASN A 52 4.92 18.99 9.86
CA ASN A 52 4.00 19.70 8.97
C ASN A 52 4.07 19.25 7.51
N ARG A 53 4.26 17.93 7.30
CA ARG A 53 4.34 17.27 6.00
C ARG A 53 4.15 15.76 6.16
N PHE A 54 3.77 15.07 5.10
CA PHE A 54 3.75 13.61 5.08
C PHE A 54 5.16 13.00 5.19
N PRO A 55 5.28 11.75 5.67
CA PRO A 55 6.56 11.05 5.75
C PRO A 55 7.13 10.82 4.36
N PRO A 56 8.39 11.19 4.12
CA PRO A 56 8.89 11.28 2.77
C PRO A 56 9.24 9.93 2.15
N GLY A 57 9.08 9.86 0.83
CA GLY A 57 9.77 8.89 -0.01
C GLY A 57 11.05 9.52 -0.53
N ARG A 58 12.20 8.95 -0.20
CA ARG A 58 13.52 9.54 -0.57
C ARG A 58 14.16 8.85 -1.77
N PHE A 59 13.40 8.33 -2.73
CA PHE A 59 13.99 7.50 -3.79
C PHE A 59 14.79 8.30 -4.84
N GLY A 60 15.91 7.75 -5.28
CA GLY A 60 16.72 8.36 -6.33
C GLY A 60 17.41 9.65 -5.90
N GLY A 61 17.87 10.43 -6.88
CA GLY A 61 18.62 11.67 -6.64
C GLY A 61 19.79 11.47 -5.66
N PRO A 62 19.92 12.29 -4.60
CA PRO A 62 21.05 12.21 -3.66
C PRO A 62 21.02 10.97 -2.75
N TYR A 63 19.89 10.26 -2.67
CA TYR A 63 19.72 9.10 -1.80
C TYR A 63 19.98 7.77 -2.54
N GLY A 64 20.14 7.82 -3.87
CA GLY A 64 20.50 6.67 -4.70
C GLY A 64 19.38 5.64 -4.88
N VAL A 65 19.76 4.50 -5.47
CA VAL A 65 18.87 3.37 -5.77
C VAL A 65 19.53 2.07 -5.31
N GLY A 66 18.70 1.12 -4.88
CA GLY A 66 19.10 -0.23 -4.51
C GLY A 66 19.64 -0.38 -3.09
N PRO A 67 20.31 -1.50 -2.76
CA PRO A 67 20.67 -1.81 -1.38
C PRO A 67 21.62 -0.80 -0.71
N LYS A 68 22.41 -0.07 -1.49
CA LYS A 68 23.31 0.97 -0.99
C LYS A 68 22.63 2.34 -0.81
N SER A 69 21.34 2.44 -1.14
CA SER A 69 20.55 3.66 -1.03
C SER A 69 20.27 4.01 0.43
N THR A 70 20.15 5.30 0.70
CA THR A 70 19.59 5.86 1.96
C THR A 70 18.11 6.24 1.80
N ALA A 71 17.44 5.73 0.76
CA ALA A 71 16.03 5.95 0.46
C ALA A 71 15.13 5.07 1.33
N TRP A 72 15.02 5.42 2.60
CA TRP A 72 14.07 4.82 3.51
C TRP A 72 12.63 5.20 3.14
N SER A 73 11.70 4.27 3.33
CA SER A 73 10.29 4.47 2.98
C SER A 73 9.54 5.27 4.04
N TRP A 74 8.33 5.72 3.70
CA TRP A 74 7.41 6.31 4.66
C TRP A 74 7.13 5.42 5.88
N GLN A 75 7.08 4.08 5.71
CA GLN A 75 6.85 3.13 6.81
C GLN A 75 8.01 3.13 7.80
N ALA A 76 9.23 3.29 7.30
CA ALA A 76 10.42 3.41 8.14
C ALA A 76 10.46 4.75 8.88
N GLU A 77 10.07 5.84 8.20
CA GLU A 77 10.04 7.20 8.77
C GLU A 77 9.01 7.32 9.91
N VAL A 78 7.92 6.55 9.88
CA VAL A 78 6.89 6.56 10.94
C VAL A 78 7.15 5.58 12.09
N LEU A 79 8.25 4.81 12.09
CA LEU A 79 8.54 3.85 13.17
C LEU A 79 8.55 4.48 14.56
N ALA A 80 9.03 5.72 14.68
CA ALA A 80 9.02 6.45 15.95
C ALA A 80 7.61 6.70 16.49
N PHE A 81 6.61 6.79 15.61
CA PHE A 81 5.20 6.97 15.93
C PHE A 81 4.43 5.64 16.06
N LEU A 82 5.09 4.50 15.82
CA LEU A 82 4.56 3.14 15.99
C LEU A 82 5.12 2.43 17.23
N GLU A 83 5.62 3.18 18.21
CA GLU A 83 6.31 2.63 19.38
C GLU A 83 7.48 1.69 18.97
N ARG A 84 8.15 2.01 17.86
CA ARG A 84 9.34 1.32 17.34
C ARG A 84 10.52 2.27 17.18
N GLY A 85 10.65 3.23 18.10
CA GLY A 85 11.74 4.20 18.11
C GLY A 85 13.12 3.56 18.36
N ASP A 86 13.16 2.40 18.99
CA ASP A 86 14.36 1.54 19.09
C ASP A 86 14.82 1.07 17.70
N LEU A 87 13.90 0.57 16.88
CA LEU A 87 14.20 0.12 15.52
C LEU A 87 14.59 1.28 14.60
N PHE A 88 13.92 2.43 14.75
CA PHE A 88 14.27 3.65 14.02
C PHE A 88 15.73 4.06 14.27
N ARG A 89 16.15 4.10 15.55
CA ARG A 89 17.52 4.46 15.94
C ARG A 89 18.53 3.39 15.56
N ALA A 90 18.24 2.12 15.85
CA ALA A 90 19.11 1.00 15.51
C ALA A 90 19.33 0.89 13.99
N GLY A 91 18.28 1.23 13.23
CA GLY A 91 18.33 1.23 11.79
C GLY A 91 19.03 2.43 11.16
N GLN A 92 19.30 3.49 11.93
CA GLN A 92 19.77 4.78 11.44
C GLN A 92 18.95 5.26 10.23
N VAL A 93 17.62 5.22 10.39
CA VAL A 93 16.66 5.52 9.32
C VAL A 93 16.92 6.92 8.77
N GLY A 94 17.10 7.00 7.45
CA GLY A 94 17.39 8.24 6.72
C GLY A 94 18.88 8.56 6.55
N ASP A 95 19.77 7.93 7.34
CA ASP A 95 21.21 8.22 7.35
C ASP A 95 22.04 7.04 6.81
N ALA A 96 21.79 5.83 7.31
CA ALA A 96 22.55 4.65 6.89
C ALA A 96 22.01 4.06 5.57
N PRO A 97 22.91 3.51 4.73
CA PRO A 97 22.50 2.67 3.61
C PRO A 97 21.66 1.47 4.09
N LEU A 98 20.59 1.16 3.36
CA LEU A 98 19.65 0.09 3.71
C LEU A 98 20.33 -1.27 3.96
N ASN A 99 21.36 -1.62 3.19
CA ASN A 99 22.12 -2.87 3.34
C ASN A 99 23.11 -2.91 4.52
N LYS A 100 23.34 -1.77 5.20
CA LYS A 100 24.14 -1.70 6.42
C LYS A 100 23.29 -1.66 7.68
N SER A 101 21.99 -1.46 7.52
CA SER A 101 21.06 -1.33 8.63
C SER A 101 20.57 -2.70 9.12
N LEU A 102 20.66 -2.91 10.43
CA LEU A 102 20.13 -4.12 11.09
C LEU A 102 18.60 -4.15 11.12
N ALA A 103 17.94 -3.00 10.89
CA ALA A 103 16.50 -2.91 10.92
C ALA A 103 15.84 -3.48 9.65
N THR A 104 16.54 -3.43 8.51
CA THR A 104 15.97 -3.70 7.18
C THR A 104 15.32 -5.08 7.04
N ASN A 105 15.79 -6.10 7.74
CA ASN A 105 15.25 -7.46 7.63
C ASN A 105 14.23 -7.82 8.75
N MET A 106 13.90 -6.87 9.63
CA MET A 106 13.02 -7.13 10.76
C MET A 106 11.56 -7.28 10.33
N GLY A 107 10.86 -8.27 10.90
CA GLY A 107 9.43 -8.45 10.72
C GLY A 107 8.63 -7.49 11.59
N LEU A 108 7.74 -6.71 10.98
CA LEU A 108 6.83 -5.81 11.68
C LEU A 108 5.39 -6.29 11.50
N LYS A 109 4.77 -6.81 12.57
CA LYS A 109 3.39 -7.30 12.48
C LYS A 109 2.41 -6.23 12.00
N ILE A 110 2.64 -4.97 12.37
CA ILE A 110 1.79 -3.84 11.99
C ILE A 110 1.80 -3.56 10.47
N THR A 111 2.87 -3.95 9.77
CA THR A 111 2.97 -3.80 8.31
C THR A 111 2.42 -5.01 7.57
N LEU A 112 1.83 -5.99 8.25
CA LEU A 112 1.37 -7.26 7.69
C LEU A 112 -0.09 -7.52 8.03
N CYS A 113 -0.93 -7.53 6.99
CA CYS A 113 -2.28 -8.06 7.02
C CYS A 113 -2.19 -9.58 7.20
N PRO A 114 -2.95 -10.21 8.12
CA PRO A 114 -3.02 -11.67 8.30
C PRO A 114 -3.66 -12.43 7.12
N ASP A 115 -3.71 -11.82 5.94
CA ASP A 115 -4.27 -12.39 4.75
C ASP A 115 -3.24 -13.34 4.10
N GLY A 116 -3.22 -14.59 4.55
CA GLY A 116 -2.55 -15.76 3.94
C GLY A 116 -1.17 -15.56 3.26
N ALA A 117 -0.14 -16.22 3.81
CA ALA A 117 1.27 -16.31 3.37
C ALA A 117 2.21 -15.20 3.89
N SER A 118 1.77 -13.94 3.95
CA SER A 118 2.62 -12.79 4.30
C SER A 118 3.34 -12.89 5.66
N LEU A 119 2.70 -13.49 6.68
CA LEU A 119 3.24 -13.65 8.04
C LEU A 119 4.22 -14.82 8.21
N ALA A 120 4.22 -15.81 7.29
CA ALA A 120 4.92 -17.07 7.50
C ALA A 120 6.34 -17.10 6.89
N ASP A 121 6.64 -16.19 5.96
CA ASP A 121 7.82 -16.32 5.08
C ASP A 121 9.07 -15.56 5.56
N GLY A 122 9.01 -14.89 6.71
CA GLY A 122 10.13 -14.04 7.16
C GLY A 122 10.47 -12.92 6.16
N PRO A 123 11.71 -12.37 6.20
CA PRO A 123 12.13 -11.36 5.24
C PRO A 123 12.20 -11.94 3.82
N ARG A 124 11.86 -11.12 2.83
CA ARG A 124 11.96 -11.48 1.42
C ARG A 124 13.33 -11.13 0.85
N THR A 125 13.81 -11.86 -0.16
CA THR A 125 15.12 -11.63 -0.82
C THR A 125 14.99 -11.28 -2.31
N ASP A 126 13.76 -11.23 -2.80
CA ASP A 126 13.35 -10.98 -4.19
C ASP A 126 12.75 -9.58 -4.36
N ALA A 127 12.91 -8.69 -3.38
CA ALA A 127 12.33 -7.35 -3.42
C ALA A 127 12.88 -6.53 -4.59
N GLY A 128 12.00 -5.83 -5.30
CA GLY A 128 12.33 -5.11 -6.52
C GLY A 128 13.44 -4.07 -6.33
N ASN A 129 14.47 -4.15 -7.18
CA ASN A 129 15.72 -3.40 -7.08
C ASN A 129 16.47 -3.56 -5.75
N PHE A 130 16.26 -4.67 -5.05
CA PHE A 130 16.89 -4.97 -3.76
C PHE A 130 17.43 -6.41 -3.73
N ASP A 131 17.86 -6.91 -4.89
CA ASP A 131 18.10 -8.34 -5.12
C ASP A 131 19.21 -8.90 -4.23
N GLY A 132 18.86 -9.96 -3.48
CA GLY A 132 19.78 -10.71 -2.63
C GLY A 132 19.98 -10.15 -1.22
N VAL A 133 19.43 -8.97 -0.89
CA VAL A 133 19.46 -8.44 0.48
C VAL A 133 18.12 -8.70 1.17
N PRO A 134 18.09 -9.46 2.29
CA PRO A 134 16.85 -9.70 3.01
C PRO A 134 16.20 -8.41 3.48
N VAL A 135 14.90 -8.26 3.22
CA VAL A 135 14.11 -7.08 3.57
C VAL A 135 12.76 -7.48 4.18
N GLY A 136 12.33 -6.75 5.20
CA GLY A 136 11.06 -6.97 5.86
C GLY A 136 9.88 -6.73 4.92
N ARG A 137 8.93 -7.66 4.91
CA ARG A 137 7.73 -7.60 4.07
C ARG A 137 6.77 -6.51 4.56
N SER A 138 5.94 -6.04 3.63
CA SER A 138 4.78 -5.22 3.93
C SER A 138 3.58 -5.76 3.15
N THR A 139 2.37 -5.43 3.57
CA THR A 139 1.12 -5.64 2.81
C THR A 139 0.38 -4.31 2.62
N TYR A 140 1.05 -3.19 2.86
CA TYR A 140 0.46 -1.86 2.78
C TYR A 140 1.35 -0.94 1.95
N LYS A 141 0.72 -0.02 1.22
CA LYS A 141 1.37 0.99 0.40
C LYS A 141 0.72 2.35 0.60
N ALA A 142 1.50 3.40 0.36
CA ALA A 142 0.98 4.75 0.24
C ALA A 142 0.41 4.98 -1.17
N VAL A 143 -0.63 5.82 -1.24
CA VAL A 143 -1.30 6.22 -2.46
C VAL A 143 -0.58 7.40 -3.09
N SER A 144 0.03 7.13 -4.25
CA SER A 144 0.72 8.14 -5.05
C SER A 144 -0.22 9.04 -5.83
N GLY A 145 -1.42 8.57 -6.16
CA GLY A 145 -2.38 9.32 -6.96
C GLY A 145 -3.04 8.49 -8.06
N ALA A 146 -3.57 9.18 -9.06
CA ALA A 146 -4.29 8.62 -10.18
C ALA A 146 -3.44 8.51 -11.45
N ASN A 147 -2.25 9.11 -11.49
CA ASN A 147 -1.44 9.14 -12.70
C ASN A 147 -0.55 7.89 -12.86
N TRP A 148 -0.34 7.47 -14.12
CA TRP A 148 0.50 6.33 -14.47
C TRP A 148 0.82 6.31 -15.96
N GLY A 149 1.98 5.77 -16.34
CA GLY A 149 2.41 5.64 -17.73
C GLY A 149 3.80 6.20 -18.02
N LYS A 150 4.42 6.85 -17.03
CA LYS A 150 5.83 7.18 -17.01
C LYS A 150 6.47 6.83 -15.65
N ASP A 151 7.77 6.57 -15.66
CA ASP A 151 8.62 6.43 -14.46
C ASP A 151 9.95 7.15 -14.70
N PHE A 152 10.73 7.33 -13.64
CA PHE A 152 12.12 7.75 -13.70
C PHE A 152 12.94 6.87 -14.66
N SER A 153 13.35 7.46 -15.78
CA SER A 153 14.23 6.80 -16.76
C SER A 153 15.68 7.19 -16.49
N LEU A 154 16.52 6.20 -16.17
CA LEU A 154 17.98 6.32 -16.26
C LEU A 154 18.47 6.23 -17.72
N ASP A 155 17.66 5.67 -18.63
CA ASP A 155 18.11 5.14 -19.93
C ASP A 155 17.53 5.88 -21.16
N GLY A 156 16.84 7.01 -20.95
CA GLY A 156 16.41 7.92 -22.01
C GLY A 156 14.97 7.74 -22.53
N ASN A 157 14.21 6.73 -22.09
CA ASN A 157 12.76 6.65 -22.37
C ASN A 157 11.96 6.33 -21.10
N PRO A 158 11.28 7.32 -20.49
CA PRO A 158 10.50 7.13 -19.27
C PRO A 158 9.16 6.43 -19.47
N THR A 159 8.77 6.09 -20.70
CA THR A 159 7.41 5.60 -21.00
C THR A 159 7.23 4.15 -20.59
N ILE A 160 6.18 3.87 -19.81
CA ILE A 160 5.82 2.53 -19.36
C ILE A 160 4.77 1.92 -20.31
N PRO A 161 4.97 0.70 -20.85
CA PRO A 161 3.94 0.00 -21.61
C PRO A 161 2.86 -0.58 -20.68
N THR A 162 1.94 0.27 -20.24
CA THR A 162 0.83 -0.08 -19.34
C THR A 162 -0.52 -0.10 -20.07
N GLN A 163 -1.46 -0.92 -19.58
CA GLN A 163 -2.85 -0.95 -20.08
C GLN A 163 -3.70 0.20 -19.55
N TRP A 164 -3.25 0.87 -18.49
CA TRP A 164 -4.00 1.94 -17.82
C TRP A 164 -3.21 3.25 -17.75
N PRO A 165 -2.76 3.80 -18.89
CA PRO A 165 -2.13 5.11 -18.89
C PRO A 165 -3.16 6.15 -18.41
N ASN A 166 -2.77 7.00 -17.48
CA ASN A 166 -3.60 8.09 -17.00
C ASN A 166 -2.74 9.33 -16.73
N LYS A 167 -3.14 10.46 -17.30
CA LYS A 167 -2.52 11.75 -17.03
C LYS A 167 -3.16 12.31 -15.77
N GLY A 168 -2.36 12.64 -14.78
CA GLY A 168 -2.84 13.20 -13.52
C GLY A 168 -3.37 14.62 -13.64
N THR A 169 -3.98 15.09 -12.55
CA THR A 169 -4.43 16.49 -12.41
C THR A 169 -3.25 17.47 -12.50
N ASN A 170 -2.06 17.04 -12.07
CA ASN A 170 -0.79 17.77 -12.24
C ASN A 170 -0.24 17.77 -13.68
N GLY A 171 -0.91 17.11 -14.62
CA GLY A 171 -0.49 17.01 -16.01
C GLY A 171 0.63 16.01 -16.28
N SER A 172 1.05 15.23 -15.28
CA SER A 172 2.10 14.23 -15.38
C SER A 172 1.55 12.82 -15.62
N TYR A 173 2.36 11.95 -16.23
CA TYR A 173 2.10 10.50 -16.28
C TYR A 173 2.97 9.73 -15.28
N ASP A 174 3.84 10.42 -14.55
CA ASP A 174 4.80 9.82 -13.63
C ASP A 174 4.15 9.58 -12.25
N GLY A 175 3.56 8.40 -12.09
CA GLY A 175 2.82 8.04 -10.88
C GLY A 175 3.69 7.69 -9.67
N LEU A 176 5.02 7.70 -9.78
CA LEU A 176 5.92 7.38 -8.67
C LEU A 176 6.71 8.59 -8.20
N ASP A 177 7.16 9.46 -9.12
CA ASP A 177 8.10 10.53 -8.79
C ASP A 177 7.59 11.94 -9.05
N ASP A 178 6.48 12.09 -9.78
CA ASP A 178 5.75 13.34 -9.98
C ASP A 178 4.24 13.07 -9.98
N ALA A 179 3.79 12.51 -8.86
CA ALA A 179 2.44 12.00 -8.71
C ALA A 179 1.44 13.07 -8.23
N ASP A 180 0.15 12.82 -8.39
CA ASP A 180 -0.94 13.76 -8.08
C ASP A 180 -1.76 13.41 -6.83
N GLY A 181 -1.30 12.46 -6.02
CA GLY A 181 -1.89 12.06 -4.73
C GLY A 181 -1.07 12.52 -3.51
N PRO A 182 -1.42 12.09 -2.29
CA PRO A 182 -0.84 12.65 -1.07
C PRO A 182 0.63 12.26 -0.85
N MET A 183 1.04 11.04 -1.21
CA MET A 183 2.35 10.49 -0.85
C MET A 183 2.96 9.68 -1.98
N PHE A 184 4.17 10.01 -2.43
CA PHE A 184 4.82 9.32 -3.54
C PHE A 184 6.32 9.09 -3.33
N ARG A 185 6.92 8.27 -4.19
CA ARG A 185 8.25 7.66 -4.03
C ARG A 185 9.39 8.67 -3.95
N SER A 186 9.25 9.81 -4.62
CA SER A 186 10.22 10.92 -4.65
C SER A 186 9.68 12.23 -4.08
N ASP A 187 8.77 12.17 -3.09
CA ASP A 187 8.16 13.38 -2.51
C ASP A 187 9.16 14.35 -1.87
N TYR A 188 10.41 13.92 -1.58
CA TYR A 188 11.44 14.81 -1.05
C TYR A 188 11.70 16.03 -1.94
N LYS A 189 11.34 15.94 -3.24
CA LYS A 189 11.36 17.04 -4.21
C LYS A 189 10.21 18.04 -4.00
N THR A 190 9.04 17.56 -3.60
CA THR A 190 7.82 18.35 -3.39
C THR A 190 7.15 17.87 -2.10
N ARG A 191 7.57 18.45 -0.97
CA ARG A 191 7.08 18.08 0.36
C ARG A 191 5.62 18.50 0.49
N ARG A 192 4.70 17.52 0.59
CA ARG A 192 3.26 17.76 0.77
C ARG A 192 2.85 17.55 2.21
N GLY A 193 1.94 18.38 2.72
CA GLY A 193 1.19 18.15 3.96
C GLY A 193 -0.30 17.99 3.68
N LYS A 194 -1.11 17.91 4.73
CA LYS A 194 -2.57 17.86 4.62
C LYS A 194 -3.16 19.12 4.00
N ASP A 195 -2.46 20.24 4.05
CA ASP A 195 -2.81 21.51 3.41
C ASP A 195 -2.86 21.43 1.87
N TYR A 196 -2.20 20.44 1.27
CA TYR A 196 -2.30 20.17 -0.16
C TYR A 196 -3.61 19.47 -0.56
N ILE A 197 -4.33 18.88 0.40
CA ILE A 197 -5.55 18.09 0.13
C ILE A 197 -6.76 19.00 0.05
N ARG A 198 -7.26 19.24 -1.18
CA ARG A 198 -8.41 20.10 -1.45
C ARG A 198 -9.74 19.34 -1.45
N ASP A 199 -9.73 18.04 -1.74
CA ASP A 199 -10.92 17.15 -1.74
C ASP A 199 -11.47 16.86 -0.33
N GLY A 200 -10.72 17.28 0.70
CA GLY A 200 -11.00 16.97 2.11
C GLY A 200 -10.31 15.67 2.54
N THR A 201 -9.69 15.69 3.73
CA THR A 201 -8.91 14.55 4.23
C THR A 201 -9.74 13.27 4.43
N SER A 202 -11.05 13.41 4.60
CA SER A 202 -11.99 12.28 4.71
C SER A 202 -12.41 11.66 3.38
N ASN A 203 -12.00 12.26 2.25
CA ASN A 203 -12.33 11.80 0.90
C ASN A 203 -11.10 11.37 0.09
N THR A 204 -9.89 11.62 0.58
CA THR A 204 -8.65 11.28 -0.11
C THR A 204 -8.03 10.00 0.45
N LEU A 205 -7.84 9.00 -0.40
CA LEU A 205 -7.13 7.76 -0.08
C LEU A 205 -5.67 8.08 0.24
N LEU A 206 -5.16 7.51 1.33
CA LEU A 206 -3.80 7.72 1.82
C LEU A 206 -2.98 6.43 1.77
N LEU A 207 -3.51 5.35 2.33
CA LEU A 207 -2.85 4.05 2.42
C LEU A 207 -3.79 2.95 1.91
N GLY A 208 -3.25 1.92 1.25
CA GLY A 208 -4.03 0.80 0.75
C GLY A 208 -3.32 -0.54 0.92
N GLU A 209 -4.08 -1.62 0.80
CA GLU A 209 -3.59 -3.00 0.84
C GLU A 209 -2.87 -3.40 -0.45
N ASP A 210 -1.89 -4.29 -0.32
CA ASP A 210 -1.28 -5.00 -1.44
C ASP A 210 -0.84 -6.41 -1.04
N VAL A 211 -0.67 -7.29 -2.02
CA VAL A 211 -0.36 -8.71 -1.80
C VAL A 211 1.09 -9.00 -2.21
N PRO A 212 1.98 -9.40 -1.27
CA PRO A 212 3.41 -9.58 -1.55
C PRO A 212 3.73 -10.74 -2.50
N ASP A 213 2.83 -11.72 -2.64
CA ASP A 213 2.98 -12.86 -3.55
C ASP A 213 2.94 -12.45 -5.03
N ALA A 214 2.12 -11.43 -5.35
CA ALA A 214 1.96 -10.92 -6.71
C ALA A 214 2.76 -9.63 -6.94
N ASN A 215 3.46 -9.14 -5.92
CA ASN A 215 4.23 -7.91 -6.00
C ASN A 215 5.58 -7.99 -5.30
N VAL A 216 6.65 -7.93 -6.10
CA VAL A 216 7.99 -7.81 -5.55
C VAL A 216 8.36 -6.39 -5.10
N TRP A 217 7.58 -5.40 -5.53
CA TRP A 217 7.73 -3.99 -5.16
C TRP A 217 6.93 -3.69 -3.88
N LEU A 218 7.10 -4.55 -2.88
CA LEU A 218 6.39 -4.44 -1.60
C LEU A 218 7.27 -4.90 -0.43
N SER A 219 7.75 -3.92 0.34
CA SER A 219 8.57 -4.08 1.54
C SER A 219 8.50 -2.80 2.37
N TRP A 220 8.66 -2.90 3.69
CA TRP A 220 8.53 -1.74 4.58
C TRP A 220 9.76 -0.81 4.61
N PRO A 221 11.02 -1.27 4.50
CA PRO A 221 12.17 -0.37 4.66
C PRO A 221 12.44 0.50 3.44
N TYR A 222 12.24 -0.03 2.24
CA TYR A 222 12.76 0.56 1.01
C TYR A 222 11.71 1.44 0.31
N ALA A 223 12.05 2.72 0.08
CA ALA A 223 11.14 3.67 -0.55
C ALA A 223 10.58 3.17 -1.89
N ASN A 224 11.38 2.47 -2.70
CA ASN A 224 10.91 1.95 -3.99
C ASN A 224 9.83 0.87 -3.90
N ASN A 225 9.47 0.40 -2.71
CA ASN A 225 8.54 -0.70 -2.53
C ASN A 225 7.31 -0.30 -1.70
N ALA A 226 7.16 0.98 -1.36
CA ALA A 226 6.16 1.42 -0.39
C ALA A 226 5.00 2.23 -0.98
N TYR A 227 4.92 2.33 -2.31
CA TYR A 227 3.97 3.20 -3.02
C TYR A 227 3.19 2.43 -4.08
N GLY A 228 1.99 2.92 -4.39
CA GLY A 228 1.12 2.42 -5.44
C GLY A 228 0.27 3.54 -6.05
N THR A 229 -0.25 3.30 -7.24
CA THR A 229 -1.11 4.21 -8.00
C THR A 229 -2.52 3.63 -8.11
N CYS A 230 -3.52 4.50 -8.05
CA CYS A 230 -4.92 4.19 -8.34
C CYS A 230 -5.26 4.38 -9.82
N ALA A 231 -4.28 4.67 -10.68
CA ALA A 231 -4.46 4.65 -12.13
C ALA A 231 -4.90 3.26 -12.64
N ILE A 232 -4.37 2.22 -12.02
CA ILE A 232 -4.63 0.82 -12.34
C ILE A 232 -5.78 0.35 -11.44
N PRO A 233 -6.81 -0.36 -11.94
CA PRO A 233 -7.91 -0.82 -11.12
C PRO A 233 -7.45 -1.72 -9.95
N PRO A 234 -8.20 -1.74 -8.84
CA PRO A 234 -7.90 -2.59 -7.70
C PRO A 234 -8.00 -4.08 -8.07
N ASN A 235 -7.27 -4.94 -7.36
CA ASN A 235 -7.27 -6.40 -7.56
C ASN A 235 -6.85 -6.90 -8.97
N VAL A 236 -6.40 -6.01 -9.86
CA VAL A 236 -5.79 -6.40 -11.13
C VAL A 236 -4.52 -7.21 -10.88
N PHE A 237 -4.37 -8.32 -11.59
CA PHE A 237 -3.22 -9.22 -11.45
C PHE A 237 -2.96 -9.68 -9.99
N ARG A 238 -4.03 -9.78 -9.18
CA ARG A 238 -3.98 -10.12 -7.75
C ARG A 238 -3.18 -11.38 -7.41
N PHE A 239 -3.17 -12.36 -8.31
CA PHE A 239 -2.43 -13.63 -8.15
C PHE A 239 -1.55 -13.96 -9.35
N ALA A 240 -1.30 -12.97 -10.22
CA ALA A 240 -0.42 -13.15 -11.36
C ALA A 240 1.03 -12.82 -10.96
N PRO A 241 2.02 -13.40 -11.66
CA PRO A 241 3.42 -13.06 -11.42
C PRO A 241 3.68 -11.56 -11.63
N ASN A 242 4.75 -11.07 -11.02
CA ASN A 242 5.14 -9.67 -11.07
C ASN A 242 5.18 -9.13 -12.52
N ASN A 243 4.24 -8.25 -12.86
CA ASN A 243 4.17 -7.52 -14.11
C ASN A 243 4.45 -6.05 -13.81
N TRP A 244 5.71 -5.65 -13.89
CA TRP A 244 6.16 -4.33 -13.42
C TRP A 244 5.28 -3.16 -13.91
N ALA A 245 4.90 -3.13 -15.19
CA ALA A 245 4.09 -2.05 -15.76
C ALA A 245 2.65 -1.95 -15.19
N ASN A 246 2.19 -2.97 -14.48
CA ASN A 246 0.80 -3.12 -14.04
C ASN A 246 0.64 -3.59 -12.58
N THR A 247 1.74 -3.74 -11.84
CA THR A 247 1.75 -4.23 -10.43
C THR A 247 1.94 -3.14 -9.39
N TRP A 248 1.97 -1.87 -9.82
CA TRP A 248 1.94 -0.72 -8.93
C TRP A 248 0.52 -0.37 -8.45
N SER A 249 -0.45 -1.25 -8.67
CA SER A 249 -1.82 -1.14 -8.12
C SER A 249 -1.90 -1.60 -6.66
N PHE A 250 -3.12 -1.56 -6.13
CA PHE A 250 -3.53 -2.06 -4.82
C PHE A 250 -4.33 -3.35 -4.97
N ARG A 251 -4.12 -4.28 -4.05
CA ARG A 251 -4.71 -5.62 -4.05
C ARG A 251 -4.96 -6.07 -2.62
N SER A 252 -5.91 -6.97 -2.43
CA SER A 252 -6.10 -7.65 -1.15
C SER A 252 -6.41 -9.11 -1.38
N ARG A 253 -6.19 -9.99 -0.40
CA ARG A 253 -6.75 -11.34 -0.47
C ARG A 253 -8.19 -11.43 0.06
N HIS A 254 -8.77 -10.31 0.48
CA HIS A 254 -10.18 -10.27 0.84
C HIS A 254 -11.07 -10.48 -0.41
N PRO A 255 -12.19 -11.21 -0.31
CA PRO A 255 -13.17 -11.29 -1.41
C PRO A 255 -13.78 -9.92 -1.71
N HIS A 256 -14.02 -9.61 -2.99
CA HIS A 256 -14.83 -8.47 -3.46
C HIS A 256 -14.28 -7.07 -3.21
N GLY A 257 -13.05 -6.92 -2.72
CA GLY A 257 -12.50 -5.59 -2.47
C GLY A 257 -11.27 -5.61 -1.60
N LEU A 258 -10.97 -4.43 -1.06
CA LEU A 258 -9.78 -4.15 -0.26
C LEU A 258 -10.01 -2.94 0.64
N ASN A 259 -9.23 -2.84 1.70
CA ASN A 259 -9.29 -1.71 2.63
C ASN A 259 -8.31 -0.61 2.23
N PHE A 260 -8.74 0.64 2.46
CA PHE A 260 -7.90 1.83 2.37
C PHE A 260 -8.07 2.70 3.62
N ALA A 261 -6.98 3.27 4.10
CA ALA A 261 -7.04 4.40 5.02
C ALA A 261 -7.14 5.70 4.22
N LEU A 262 -7.97 6.61 4.72
CA LEU A 262 -8.10 7.98 4.25
C LEU A 262 -7.10 8.89 4.99
N ALA A 263 -6.89 10.09 4.46
CA ALA A 263 -5.97 11.08 5.03
C ALA A 263 -6.42 11.68 6.38
N ASP A 264 -7.61 11.33 6.87
CA ASP A 264 -8.13 11.65 8.21
C ASP A 264 -7.97 10.51 9.23
N GLY A 265 -7.36 9.38 8.83
CA GLY A 265 -7.19 8.22 9.69
C GLY A 265 -8.34 7.21 9.64
N SER A 266 -9.48 7.54 9.04
CA SER A 266 -10.58 6.59 8.89
C SER A 266 -10.27 5.53 7.83
N VAL A 267 -10.89 4.35 7.94
CA VAL A 267 -10.66 3.23 7.02
C VAL A 267 -11.95 2.91 6.28
N ARG A 268 -11.86 2.77 4.97
CA ARG A 268 -12.98 2.45 4.07
C ARG A 268 -12.70 1.17 3.29
N TRP A 269 -13.79 0.51 2.96
CA TRP A 269 -13.79 -0.59 2.01
C TRP A 269 -14.04 -0.03 0.61
N ILE A 270 -13.25 -0.51 -0.34
CA ILE A 270 -13.45 -0.22 -1.76
C ILE A 270 -13.80 -1.54 -2.44
N ASP A 271 -14.92 -1.55 -3.15
CA ASP A 271 -15.32 -2.69 -3.97
C ASP A 271 -14.37 -2.84 -5.16
N GLU A 272 -14.03 -4.07 -5.53
CA GLU A 272 -13.13 -4.31 -6.66
C GLU A 272 -13.75 -3.93 -8.01
N ALA A 273 -15.07 -3.80 -8.08
CA ALA A 273 -15.83 -3.33 -9.24
C ALA A 273 -16.08 -1.81 -9.25
N ILE A 274 -15.47 -1.04 -8.34
CA ILE A 274 -15.56 0.43 -8.32
C ILE A 274 -15.28 1.01 -9.72
N GLU A 275 -16.07 2.01 -10.13
CA GLU A 275 -15.82 2.72 -11.39
C GLU A 275 -14.41 3.33 -11.35
N LEU A 276 -13.57 2.98 -12.33
CA LEU A 276 -12.16 3.40 -12.35
C LEU A 276 -11.98 4.93 -12.29
N LYS A 277 -12.94 5.69 -12.84
CA LYS A 277 -12.92 7.15 -12.76
C LYS A 277 -13.09 7.64 -11.31
N VAL A 278 -13.99 7.02 -10.56
CA VAL A 278 -14.21 7.34 -9.14
C VAL A 278 -13.01 6.92 -8.31
N TYR A 279 -12.49 5.71 -8.53
CA TYR A 279 -11.30 5.23 -7.82
C TYR A 279 -10.08 6.12 -8.03
N ARG A 280 -9.87 6.62 -9.26
CA ARG A 280 -8.85 7.61 -9.58
C ARG A 280 -9.09 8.93 -8.84
N ALA A 281 -10.33 9.42 -8.85
CA ALA A 281 -10.65 10.69 -8.21
C ALA A 281 -10.38 10.66 -6.69
N LEU A 282 -10.72 9.56 -6.03
CA LEU A 282 -10.46 9.38 -4.60
C LEU A 282 -8.96 9.36 -4.24
N ALA A 283 -8.07 9.17 -5.21
CA ALA A 283 -6.63 9.10 -4.99
C ALA A 283 -5.91 10.45 -5.14
N THR A 284 -6.57 11.47 -5.68
CA THR A 284 -5.93 12.78 -5.92
C THR A 284 -6.14 13.74 -4.75
N ILE A 285 -5.47 14.89 -4.83
CA ILE A 285 -5.52 15.96 -3.83
C ILE A 285 -6.12 17.28 -4.36
N ASP A 286 -6.49 17.35 -5.65
CA ASP A 286 -6.69 18.65 -6.32
C ASP A 286 -8.14 19.19 -6.33
N GLY A 287 -9.10 18.55 -5.65
CA GLY A 287 -10.37 19.19 -5.29
C GLY A 287 -11.40 19.32 -6.41
N GLN A 288 -11.08 18.93 -7.64
CA GLN A 288 -11.85 19.30 -8.85
C GLN A 288 -12.55 18.12 -9.54
N GLU A 289 -12.52 16.96 -8.91
CA GLU A 289 -13.08 15.75 -9.50
C GLU A 289 -14.54 15.61 -9.04
N LEU A 290 -15.47 15.59 -9.99
CA LEU A 290 -16.90 15.43 -9.69
C LEU A 290 -17.16 14.00 -9.22
N ILE A 291 -17.20 13.82 -7.91
CA ILE A 291 -17.57 12.58 -7.25
C ILE A 291 -19.02 12.73 -6.76
N GLY A 292 -19.94 11.92 -7.26
CA GLY A 292 -21.33 11.90 -6.77
C GLY A 292 -21.41 11.29 -5.37
N ASP A 293 -22.43 11.64 -4.58
CA ASP A 293 -22.58 11.19 -3.19
C ASP A 293 -22.59 9.64 -3.01
N ASP A 294 -22.86 8.89 -4.08
CA ASP A 294 -22.83 7.41 -4.12
C ASP A 294 -21.46 6.79 -4.47
N ALA A 295 -20.40 7.59 -4.60
CA ALA A 295 -19.09 7.14 -5.09
C ALA A 295 -18.38 6.03 -4.29
N TRP A 296 -18.88 5.73 -3.10
CA TRP A 296 -18.33 4.69 -2.23
C TRP A 296 -19.11 3.38 -2.29
N ARG A 297 -20.13 3.27 -3.15
CA ARG A 297 -21.02 2.11 -3.28
C ARG A 297 -20.73 1.30 -4.53
#